data_AF-A0A495IZ11-F1
#
_entry.id   AF-A0A495IZ11-F1
#
_cell.length_a   1.000
_cell.length_b   1.000
_cell.length_c   1.000
_cell.angle_alpha   90.00
_cell.angle_beta   90.00
_cell.angle_gamma   90.00
#
_symmetry.space_group_name_H-M   'P 1'
#
loop_
_entity.id
_entity.type
_entity.pdbx_description
1 polymer ?
#
loop_
_entity_poly.entity_id
_entity_poly.type
_entity_poly.pdbx_seq_one_letter_code
_entity_poly.pdbx_strand_id
1 'polypeptide(L)'
;MYNSKYLDKKLFFLNPLFIYLKWLLTKVSYQSKYWGKHLRIGYLAHVDQCVFSEYNNVGANSDVYNCNIGKFSYCGDNCLILHADIGSFCSIGPNVMIAPGRHPTSTFVSTFPALFARFQHINYDFNAKSSFESHQRVLIGSDVWIGANVLVVDGVKIGDGAVVGANSVVTKDVEPFHVVGGVPAKFIKKRFTDEQIDVLMKSKWWAKDNEWIKNNIHLFESIDQFISVINNV
;
A
#
# COMPACT_ATOMS: atom_id res chain seq x y z
N MET A 1 21.77 36.77 -0.34
CA MET A 1 21.40 36.94 1.08
C MET A 1 20.20 36.05 1.38
N TYR A 2 20.40 35.01 2.20
CA TYR A 2 19.39 34.02 2.55
C TYR A 2 18.47 34.61 3.63
N ASN A 3 17.15 34.64 3.39
CA ASN A 3 16.20 35.29 4.28
C ASN A 3 15.88 34.36 5.48
N SER A 4 16.57 34.54 6.61
CA SER A 4 16.49 33.65 7.79
C SER A 4 15.08 33.47 8.35
N LYS A 5 14.17 34.42 8.11
CA LYS A 5 12.77 34.39 8.55
C LYS A 5 11.95 33.21 8.00
N TYR A 6 12.37 32.57 6.89
CA TYR A 6 11.67 31.39 6.35
C TYR A 6 12.06 30.08 7.04
N LEU A 7 13.28 29.97 7.59
CA LEU A 7 13.69 28.78 8.35
C LEU A 7 12.96 28.71 9.70
N ASP A 8 12.81 29.85 10.38
CA ASP A 8 12.19 29.91 11.71
C ASP A 8 10.72 29.49 11.70
N LYS A 9 9.97 29.82 10.63
CA LYS A 9 8.57 29.37 10.49
C LYS A 9 8.47 27.85 10.27
N LYS A 10 9.41 27.23 9.53
CA LYS A 10 9.41 25.77 9.33
C LYS A 10 9.75 25.02 10.62
N LEU A 11 10.67 25.53 11.43
CA LEU A 11 11.03 24.94 12.73
C LEU A 11 9.84 24.91 13.70
N PHE A 12 8.98 25.94 13.69
CA PHE A 12 7.76 25.96 14.49
C PHE A 12 6.80 24.80 14.14
N PHE A 13 6.60 24.51 12.85
CA PHE A 13 5.75 23.41 12.39
C PHE A 13 6.40 22.02 12.51
N LEU A 14 7.69 21.96 12.87
CA LEU A 14 8.41 20.72 13.12
C LEU A 14 8.54 20.41 14.62
N ASN A 15 7.93 21.22 15.50
CA ASN A 15 7.90 20.93 16.93
C ASN A 15 7.07 19.66 17.22
N PRO A 16 7.53 18.77 18.13
CA PRO A 16 6.80 17.54 18.50
C PRO A 16 5.33 17.74 18.86
N LEU A 17 4.98 18.84 19.53
CA LEU A 17 3.60 19.16 19.87
C LEU A 17 2.75 19.41 18.62
N PHE A 18 3.28 20.16 17.65
CA PHE A 18 2.55 20.43 16.41
C PHE A 18 2.37 19.17 15.57
N ILE A 19 3.41 18.33 15.47
CA ILE A 19 3.34 17.02 14.79
C ILE A 19 2.26 16.15 15.43
N TYR A 20 2.25 16.08 16.76
CA TYR A 20 1.24 15.36 17.51
C TYR A 20 -0.18 15.90 17.29
N LEU A 21 -0.37 17.22 17.34
CA LEU A 21 -1.67 17.84 17.09
C LEU A 21 -2.14 17.60 15.66
N LYS A 22 -1.26 17.71 14.67
CA LYS A 22 -1.58 17.40 13.27
C LYS A 22 -2.04 15.95 13.13
N TRP A 23 -1.30 15.01 13.71
CA TRP A 23 -1.70 13.60 13.75
C TRP A 23 -3.07 13.41 14.40
N LEU A 24 -3.30 14.02 15.57
CA LEU A 24 -4.55 13.88 16.32
C LEU A 24 -5.74 14.40 15.50
N LEU A 25 -5.58 15.53 14.82
CA LEU A 25 -6.61 16.10 13.94
C LEU A 25 -6.90 15.17 12.74
N THR A 26 -5.87 14.65 12.07
CA THR A 26 -6.03 13.68 10.98
C THR A 26 -6.75 12.41 11.48
N LYS A 27 -6.32 11.89 12.62
CA LYS A 27 -6.93 10.71 13.24
C LYS A 27 -8.41 10.93 13.53
N VAL A 28 -8.76 12.01 14.22
CA VAL A 28 -10.16 12.33 14.56
C VAL A 28 -10.98 12.52 13.27
N SER A 29 -10.47 13.25 12.29
CA SER A 29 -11.16 13.49 11.01
C SER A 29 -11.49 12.19 10.28
N TYR A 30 -10.50 11.33 10.05
CA TYR A 30 -10.71 10.06 9.36
C TYR A 30 -11.56 9.08 10.18
N GLN A 31 -11.32 8.93 11.48
CA GLN A 31 -12.12 8.03 12.31
C GLN A 31 -13.58 8.50 12.43
N SER A 32 -13.85 9.80 12.36
CA SER A 32 -15.21 10.35 12.29
C SER A 32 -15.84 10.08 10.92
N LYS A 33 -15.10 10.32 9.82
CA LYS A 33 -15.56 10.04 8.45
C LYS A 33 -15.91 8.56 8.23
N TYR A 34 -15.14 7.67 8.84
CA TYR A 34 -15.30 6.21 8.78
C TYR A 34 -15.91 5.64 10.06
N TRP A 35 -16.71 6.43 10.78
CA TRP A 35 -17.44 5.97 11.94
C TRP A 35 -18.35 4.79 11.58
N GLY A 36 -18.37 3.75 12.42
CA GLY A 36 -19.09 2.49 12.14
C GLY A 36 -18.40 1.55 11.13
N LYS A 37 -17.42 2.03 10.35
CA LYS A 37 -16.60 1.19 9.45
C LYS A 37 -15.33 0.64 10.10
N HIS A 38 -15.13 0.88 11.39
CA HIS A 38 -14.04 0.33 12.20
C HIS A 38 -12.61 0.65 11.69
N LEU A 39 -12.40 1.83 11.08
CA LEU A 39 -11.06 2.30 10.71
C LEU A 39 -10.21 2.60 11.96
N ARG A 40 -9.02 2.00 12.03
CA ARG A 40 -8.00 2.27 13.04
C ARG A 40 -6.80 2.97 12.41
N ILE A 41 -6.38 4.06 13.04
CA ILE A 41 -5.18 4.82 12.67
C ILE A 41 -4.23 4.77 13.86
N GLY A 42 -3.07 4.16 13.65
CA GLY A 42 -2.01 4.00 14.62
C GLY A 42 -1.42 5.31 15.12
N TYR A 43 -0.64 5.21 16.19
CA TYR A 43 0.05 6.36 16.77
C TYR A 43 0.99 7.00 15.74
N LEU A 44 0.91 8.32 15.58
CA LEU A 44 1.68 9.12 14.61
C LEU A 44 1.59 8.69 13.13
N ALA A 45 0.62 7.85 12.77
CA ALA A 45 0.38 7.51 11.37
C ALA A 45 -0.22 8.71 10.60
N HIS A 46 0.32 9.00 9.43
CA HIS A 46 -0.19 10.01 8.52
C HIS A 46 -1.06 9.35 7.45
N VAL A 47 -2.26 9.90 7.24
CA VAL A 47 -3.20 9.43 6.23
C VAL A 47 -3.76 10.64 5.51
N ASP A 48 -3.59 10.71 4.20
CA ASP A 48 -4.13 11.80 3.38
C ASP A 48 -4.56 11.32 1.99
N GLN A 49 -5.64 11.91 1.46
CA GLN A 49 -6.26 11.52 0.20
C GLN A 49 -6.61 10.03 0.07
N CYS A 50 -6.90 9.35 1.18
CA CYS A 50 -7.17 7.92 1.20
C CYS A 50 -8.66 7.60 1.29
N VAL A 51 -9.06 6.51 0.63
CA VAL A 51 -10.39 5.92 0.71
C VAL A 51 -10.29 4.53 1.34
N PHE A 52 -10.99 4.34 2.45
CA PHE A 52 -11.07 3.07 3.16
C PHE A 52 -12.43 2.41 2.97
N SER A 53 -12.44 1.08 3.03
CA SER A 53 -13.65 0.28 3.12
C SER A 53 -14.06 0.12 4.59
N GLU A 54 -14.03 -1.10 5.13
CA GLU A 54 -14.35 -1.41 6.52
C GLU A 54 -13.29 -2.30 7.16
N TYR A 55 -13.17 -2.22 8.49
CA TYR A 55 -12.24 -2.99 9.32
C TYR A 55 -10.77 -2.84 8.91
N ASN A 56 -10.40 -1.66 8.42
CA ASN A 56 -9.04 -1.34 8.05
C ASN A 56 -8.20 -0.88 9.25
N ASN A 57 -6.90 -1.17 9.19
CA ASN A 57 -5.94 -0.71 10.19
C ASN A 57 -4.67 -0.18 9.51
N VAL A 58 -4.25 1.02 9.91
CA VAL A 58 -2.97 1.61 9.53
C VAL A 58 -2.06 1.60 10.76
N GLY A 59 -0.93 0.90 10.67
CA GLY A 59 0.05 0.78 11.75
C GLY A 59 0.69 2.13 12.13
N ALA A 60 1.29 2.18 13.31
CA ALA A 60 1.93 3.37 13.85
C ALA A 60 3.06 3.88 12.95
N ASN A 61 3.30 5.19 12.95
CA ASN A 61 4.33 5.87 12.16
C ASN A 61 4.30 5.58 10.65
N SER A 62 3.17 5.09 10.12
CA SER A 62 3.04 4.85 8.68
C SER A 62 2.54 6.09 7.95
N ASP A 63 3.02 6.33 6.74
CA ASP A 63 2.49 7.35 5.84
C ASP A 63 1.75 6.68 4.69
N VAL A 64 0.44 6.93 4.61
CA VAL A 64 -0.45 6.36 3.60
C VAL A 64 -1.11 7.49 2.84
N TYR A 65 -0.75 7.64 1.57
CA TYR A 65 -1.14 8.77 0.75
C TYR A 65 -1.76 8.35 -0.59
N ASN A 66 -2.91 8.93 -0.94
CA ASN A 66 -3.58 8.71 -2.22
C ASN A 66 -3.85 7.22 -2.52
N CYS A 67 -4.35 6.50 -1.51
CA CYS A 67 -4.61 5.07 -1.57
C CYS A 67 -6.09 4.72 -1.47
N ASN A 68 -6.50 3.67 -2.19
CA ASN A 68 -7.79 3.00 -1.99
C ASN A 68 -7.54 1.65 -1.31
N ILE A 69 -8.22 1.36 -0.19
CA ILE A 69 -7.96 0.17 0.61
C ILE A 69 -9.25 -0.62 0.84
N GLY A 70 -9.26 -1.87 0.35
CA GLY A 70 -10.36 -2.83 0.47
C GLY A 70 -10.58 -3.31 1.91
N LYS A 71 -11.71 -3.98 2.17
CA LYS A 71 -12.11 -4.36 3.53
C LYS A 71 -11.15 -5.34 4.19
N PHE A 72 -10.99 -5.25 5.50
CA PHE A 72 -10.11 -6.11 6.31
C PHE A 72 -8.61 -6.06 5.95
N SER A 73 -8.19 -5.16 5.06
CA SER A 73 -6.78 -4.96 4.74
C SER A 73 -6.10 -4.05 5.75
N TYR A 74 -4.86 -4.37 6.10
CA TYR A 74 -4.06 -3.58 7.04
C TYR A 74 -2.60 -3.47 6.63
N CYS A 75 -1.93 -2.46 7.18
CA CYS A 75 -0.47 -2.40 7.21
C CYS A 75 0.08 -2.36 8.64
N GLY A 76 1.26 -2.94 8.82
CA GLY A 76 2.04 -2.84 10.05
C GLY A 76 2.65 -1.46 10.23
N ASP A 77 3.52 -1.34 11.23
CA ASP A 77 4.12 -0.06 11.59
C ASP A 77 5.21 0.39 10.58
N ASN A 78 5.46 1.70 10.54
CA ASN A 78 6.49 2.38 9.75
C ASN A 78 6.41 2.10 8.24
N CYS A 79 5.21 1.91 7.69
CA CYS A 79 5.05 1.73 6.25
C CYS A 79 5.04 3.07 5.51
N LEU A 80 5.52 3.09 4.27
CA LEU A 80 5.32 4.18 3.31
C LEU A 80 4.50 3.62 2.14
N ILE A 81 3.23 3.97 2.05
CA ILE A 81 2.32 3.46 1.02
C ILE A 81 1.75 4.63 0.26
N LEU A 82 2.29 4.88 -0.93
CA LEU A 82 1.89 5.98 -1.78
C LEU A 82 1.18 5.43 -3.01
N HIS A 83 0.17 6.15 -3.50
CA HIS A 83 -0.44 5.91 -4.81
C HIS A 83 -0.78 4.44 -5.07
N ALA A 84 -1.51 3.78 -4.16
CA ALA A 84 -1.80 2.35 -4.28
C ALA A 84 -3.30 2.05 -4.22
N ASP A 85 -3.75 1.09 -5.03
CA ASP A 85 -5.05 0.45 -4.87
C ASP A 85 -4.81 -0.94 -4.28
N ILE A 86 -5.30 -1.18 -3.07
CA ILE A 86 -5.10 -2.41 -2.31
C ILE A 86 -6.45 -3.11 -2.16
N GLY A 87 -6.53 -4.37 -2.56
CA GLY A 87 -7.72 -5.21 -2.44
C GLY A 87 -8.14 -5.50 -1.01
N SER A 88 -9.08 -6.43 -0.85
CA SER A 88 -9.61 -6.83 0.46
C SER A 88 -8.76 -7.94 1.08
N PHE A 89 -8.80 -8.08 2.41
CA PHE A 89 -8.12 -9.15 3.17
C PHE A 89 -6.60 -9.21 2.98
N CYS A 90 -5.95 -8.07 2.72
CA CYS A 90 -4.50 -8.01 2.57
C CYS A 90 -3.79 -7.84 3.91
N SER A 91 -2.67 -8.54 4.06
CA SER A 91 -1.77 -8.42 5.21
C SER A 91 -0.45 -7.80 4.78
N ILE A 92 -0.18 -6.56 5.17
CA ILE A 92 1.06 -5.85 4.85
C ILE A 92 1.90 -5.74 6.12
N GLY A 93 3.09 -6.34 6.11
CA GLY A 93 4.03 -6.32 7.22
C GLY A 93 4.59 -4.92 7.54
N PRO A 94 5.36 -4.77 8.63
CA PRO A 94 5.98 -3.50 8.98
C PRO A 94 7.10 -3.11 8.02
N ASN A 95 7.41 -1.81 7.98
CA ASN A 95 8.48 -1.21 7.18
C ASN A 95 8.35 -1.47 5.66
N VAL A 96 7.13 -1.70 5.16
CA VAL A 96 6.89 -1.89 3.74
C VAL A 96 6.85 -0.54 3.04
N MET A 97 7.51 -0.45 1.88
CA MET A 97 7.50 0.72 1.00
C MET A 97 6.83 0.37 -0.33
N ILE A 98 5.80 1.13 -0.71
CA ILE A 98 5.05 0.96 -1.96
C ILE A 98 5.03 2.29 -2.71
N ALA A 99 5.47 2.24 -3.96
CA ALA A 99 5.57 3.37 -4.88
C ALA A 99 6.31 4.60 -4.29
N PRO A 100 7.57 4.45 -3.83
CA PRO A 100 8.30 5.55 -3.21
C PRO A 100 8.68 6.68 -4.19
N GLY A 101 8.41 6.51 -5.49
CA GLY A 101 8.68 7.48 -6.53
C GLY A 101 9.76 7.02 -7.50
N ARG A 102 9.72 7.64 -8.68
CA ARG A 102 10.61 7.37 -9.81
C ARG A 102 11.29 8.63 -10.31
N HIS A 103 12.38 8.42 -11.04
CA HIS A 103 13.16 9.46 -11.69
C HIS A 103 13.31 9.13 -13.19
N PRO A 104 13.44 10.14 -14.08
CA PRO A 104 13.60 9.94 -15.51
C PRO A 104 15.01 9.47 -15.84
N THR A 105 15.27 8.16 -15.72
CA THR A 105 16.61 7.56 -15.89
C THR A 105 16.99 7.24 -17.33
N SER A 106 16.03 7.27 -18.26
CA SER A 106 16.26 6.78 -19.63
C SER A 106 16.07 7.83 -20.73
N THR A 107 15.45 8.97 -20.43
CA THR A 107 15.05 9.97 -21.43
C THR A 107 15.56 11.37 -21.13
N PHE A 108 15.79 11.71 -19.87
CA PHE A 108 16.21 13.05 -19.47
C PHE A 108 17.72 13.08 -19.24
N VAL A 109 18.33 14.24 -19.43
CA VAL A 109 19.78 14.43 -19.19
C VAL A 109 20.13 14.30 -17.70
N SER A 110 19.21 14.64 -16.80
CA SER A 110 19.42 14.59 -15.36
C SER A 110 18.26 13.91 -14.63
N THR A 111 18.59 13.19 -13.57
CA THR A 111 17.64 12.59 -12.62
C THR A 111 17.36 13.49 -11.43
N PHE A 112 17.89 14.72 -11.39
CA PHE A 112 17.68 15.62 -10.25
C PHE A 112 16.28 16.28 -10.29
N PRO A 113 15.42 16.09 -9.26
CA PRO A 113 14.01 16.52 -9.32
C PRO A 113 13.79 17.99 -9.65
N ALA A 114 14.63 18.91 -9.15
CA ALA A 114 14.44 20.34 -9.39
C ALA A 114 14.57 20.74 -10.88
N LEU A 115 15.06 19.83 -11.74
CA LEU A 115 15.20 20.04 -13.19
C LEU A 115 14.03 19.49 -14.01
N PHE A 116 13.12 18.71 -13.43
CA PHE A 116 11.95 18.17 -14.15
C PHE A 116 10.62 18.24 -13.36
N ALA A 117 10.68 18.64 -12.10
CA ALA A 117 9.54 18.87 -11.22
C ALA A 117 9.67 20.27 -10.60
N ARG A 118 8.54 20.99 -10.53
CA ARG A 118 8.52 22.40 -10.07
C ARG A 118 8.97 22.59 -8.63
N PHE A 119 8.93 21.54 -7.82
CA PHE A 119 9.34 21.57 -6.44
C PHE A 119 9.85 20.18 -6.10
N GLN A 120 11.05 20.10 -5.52
CA GLN A 120 11.25 19.48 -4.20
C GLN A 120 12.76 19.44 -3.85
N HIS A 121 13.03 19.63 -2.56
CA HIS A 121 14.31 19.51 -1.85
C HIS A 121 15.27 20.70 -1.83
N ILE A 122 15.21 21.63 -2.79
CA ILE A 122 16.09 22.80 -2.78
C ILE A 122 15.31 24.11 -2.84
N ASN A 123 15.82 25.13 -2.16
CA ASN A 123 15.25 26.47 -2.15
C ASN A 123 15.80 27.30 -3.32
N TYR A 124 15.76 26.73 -4.52
CA TYR A 124 16.23 27.34 -5.75
C TYR A 124 15.35 26.86 -6.91
N ASP A 125 14.91 27.79 -7.75
CA ASP A 125 14.02 27.52 -8.87
C ASP A 125 14.79 27.58 -10.19
N PHE A 126 14.88 26.44 -10.87
CA PHE A 126 15.46 26.33 -12.21
C PHE A 126 14.45 26.64 -13.33
N ASN A 127 13.23 27.07 -12.99
CA ASN A 127 12.10 27.28 -13.90
C ASN A 127 11.73 26.01 -14.70
N ALA A 128 11.90 24.84 -14.07
CA ALA A 128 11.59 23.55 -14.67
C ALA A 128 10.07 23.36 -14.82
N LYS A 129 9.64 22.80 -15.95
CA LYS A 129 8.25 22.36 -16.13
C LYS A 129 8.07 20.98 -15.49
N SER A 130 6.96 20.79 -14.77
CA SER A 130 6.55 19.46 -14.32
C SER A 130 6.19 18.61 -15.55
N SER A 131 7.13 17.80 -16.00
CA SER A 131 7.08 17.12 -17.30
C SER A 131 7.28 15.61 -17.20
N PHE A 132 7.49 15.12 -15.98
CA PHE A 132 7.66 13.71 -15.69
C PHE A 132 6.64 13.28 -14.63
N GLU A 133 6.07 12.11 -14.83
CA GLU A 133 5.20 11.47 -13.84
C GLU A 133 6.09 10.79 -12.79
N SER A 134 6.31 11.45 -11.65
CA SER A 134 7.20 10.95 -10.59
C SER A 134 6.64 9.79 -9.78
N HIS A 135 5.36 9.45 -9.94
CA HIS A 135 4.74 8.31 -9.27
C HIS A 135 3.81 7.57 -10.22
N GLN A 136 3.83 6.24 -10.19
CA GLN A 136 2.84 5.44 -10.88
C GLN A 136 2.11 4.52 -9.92
N ARG A 137 0.79 4.45 -10.11
CA ARG A 137 -0.10 3.72 -9.21
C ARG A 137 0.26 2.24 -9.17
N VAL A 138 0.43 1.70 -7.96
CA VAL A 138 0.62 0.27 -7.72
C VAL A 138 -0.74 -0.38 -7.50
N LEU A 139 -0.96 -1.53 -8.12
CA LEU A 139 -2.21 -2.30 -7.97
C LEU A 139 -1.92 -3.57 -7.19
N ILE A 140 -2.59 -3.76 -6.06
CA ILE A 140 -2.47 -4.95 -5.21
C ILE A 140 -3.85 -5.59 -5.14
N GLY A 141 -3.94 -6.87 -5.52
CA GLY A 141 -5.15 -7.67 -5.46
C GLY A 141 -5.65 -7.91 -4.04
N SER A 142 -6.62 -8.79 -3.89
CA SER A 142 -7.16 -9.23 -2.60
C SER A 142 -6.42 -10.47 -2.09
N ASP A 143 -6.49 -10.75 -0.78
CA ASP A 143 -5.80 -11.88 -0.12
C ASP A 143 -4.26 -11.88 -0.33
N VAL A 144 -3.66 -10.71 -0.53
CA VAL A 144 -2.21 -10.59 -0.70
C VAL A 144 -1.52 -10.52 0.66
N TRP A 145 -0.43 -11.28 0.81
CA TRP A 145 0.46 -11.16 1.95
C TRP A 145 1.81 -10.56 1.53
N ILE A 146 2.18 -9.44 2.14
CA ILE A 146 3.46 -8.76 1.92
C ILE A 146 4.27 -8.83 3.22
N GLY A 147 5.43 -9.48 3.18
CA GLY A 147 6.34 -9.60 4.31
C GLY A 147 6.97 -8.26 4.73
N ALA A 148 7.60 -8.25 5.91
CA ALA A 148 8.30 -7.07 6.42
C ALA A 148 9.42 -6.59 5.48
N ASN A 149 9.70 -5.27 5.50
CA ASN A 149 10.78 -4.63 4.75
C ASN A 149 10.73 -4.85 3.22
N VAL A 150 9.54 -5.10 2.66
CA VAL A 150 9.38 -5.22 1.21
C VAL A 150 9.34 -3.84 0.56
N LEU A 151 9.99 -3.71 -0.60
CA LEU A 151 9.86 -2.57 -1.49
C LEU A 151 9.10 -3.00 -2.76
N VAL A 152 8.04 -2.28 -3.10
CA VAL A 152 7.31 -2.42 -4.37
C VAL A 152 7.50 -1.14 -5.20
N VAL A 153 8.11 -1.29 -6.38
CA VAL A 153 8.35 -0.16 -7.30
C VAL A 153 7.06 0.35 -7.92
N ASP A 154 6.99 1.66 -8.16
CA ASP A 154 5.92 2.34 -8.87
C ASP A 154 5.45 1.62 -10.14
N GLY A 155 4.13 1.46 -10.29
CA GLY A 155 3.49 0.87 -11.47
C GLY A 155 3.38 -0.65 -11.48
N VAL A 156 3.95 -1.35 -10.48
CA VAL A 156 3.83 -2.81 -10.35
C VAL A 156 2.40 -3.24 -10.03
N LYS A 157 1.98 -4.38 -10.59
CA LYS A 157 0.76 -5.10 -10.24
C LYS A 157 1.06 -6.38 -9.47
N ILE A 158 0.41 -6.58 -8.33
CA ILE A 158 0.49 -7.80 -7.52
C ILE A 158 -0.89 -8.47 -7.56
N GLY A 159 -0.95 -9.66 -8.15
CA GLY A 159 -2.21 -10.40 -8.35
C GLY A 159 -2.85 -10.90 -7.06
N ASP A 160 -4.14 -11.22 -7.14
CA ASP A 160 -4.92 -11.77 -6.03
C ASP A 160 -4.23 -12.99 -5.42
N GLY A 161 -4.21 -13.09 -4.10
CA GLY A 161 -3.62 -14.21 -3.39
C GLY A 161 -2.09 -14.29 -3.45
N ALA A 162 -1.38 -13.32 -4.06
CA ALA A 162 0.08 -13.38 -4.12
C ALA A 162 0.73 -13.28 -2.72
N VAL A 163 1.93 -13.84 -2.60
CA VAL A 163 2.77 -13.74 -1.41
C VAL A 163 4.12 -13.14 -1.79
N VAL A 164 4.51 -12.07 -1.10
CA VAL A 164 5.83 -11.47 -1.24
C VAL A 164 6.64 -11.71 0.03
N GLY A 165 7.72 -12.49 -0.07
CA GLY A 165 8.60 -12.78 1.04
C GLY A 165 9.25 -11.51 1.62
N ALA A 166 9.58 -11.52 2.91
CA ALA A 166 10.22 -10.40 3.59
C ALA A 166 11.56 -9.98 2.93
N ASN A 167 11.92 -8.70 3.06
CA ASN A 167 13.13 -8.08 2.48
C ASN A 167 13.23 -8.17 0.95
N SER A 168 12.10 -8.33 0.24
CA SER A 168 12.09 -8.44 -1.22
C SER A 168 11.97 -7.07 -1.90
N VAL A 169 12.55 -6.94 -3.11
CA VAL A 169 12.37 -5.76 -3.98
C VAL A 169 11.61 -6.18 -5.24
N VAL A 170 10.31 -5.87 -5.27
CA VAL A 170 9.40 -6.20 -6.37
C VAL A 170 9.54 -5.14 -7.47
N THR A 171 10.13 -5.55 -8.58
CA THR A 171 10.42 -4.70 -9.75
C THR A 171 9.59 -5.01 -10.98
N LYS A 172 8.76 -6.07 -10.91
CA LYS A 172 7.92 -6.57 -12.00
C LYS A 172 6.60 -7.08 -11.42
N ASP A 173 5.60 -7.18 -12.28
CA ASP A 173 4.28 -7.72 -11.92
C ASP A 173 4.40 -9.15 -11.35
N VAL A 174 3.51 -9.46 -10.41
CA VAL A 174 3.41 -10.75 -9.74
C VAL A 174 2.06 -11.35 -10.09
N GLU A 175 2.06 -12.55 -10.67
CA GLU A 175 0.82 -13.25 -11.02
C GLU A 175 0.00 -13.64 -9.78
N PRO A 176 -1.33 -13.82 -9.91
CA PRO A 176 -2.17 -14.31 -8.84
C PRO A 176 -1.64 -15.61 -8.22
N PHE A 177 -1.74 -15.71 -6.89
CA PHE A 177 -1.30 -16.86 -6.09
C PHE A 177 0.17 -17.27 -6.24
N HIS A 178 1.01 -16.46 -6.90
CA HIS A 178 2.45 -16.67 -6.90
C HIS A 178 3.08 -16.24 -5.57
N VAL A 179 4.08 -17.01 -5.16
CA VAL A 179 5.01 -16.67 -4.08
C VAL A 179 6.29 -16.16 -4.73
N VAL A 180 6.67 -14.93 -4.41
CA VAL A 180 7.91 -14.30 -4.90
C VAL A 180 8.80 -13.88 -3.74
N GLY A 181 10.11 -13.79 -3.98
CA GLY A 181 11.02 -13.20 -3.00
C GLY A 181 12.42 -12.90 -3.53
N GLY A 182 13.18 -12.10 -2.79
CA GLY A 182 14.57 -11.74 -3.10
C GLY A 182 14.76 -10.32 -3.64
N VAL A 183 16.00 -9.98 -4.01
CA VAL A 183 16.40 -8.67 -4.54
C VAL A 183 17.20 -8.85 -5.85
N PRO A 184 16.59 -8.63 -7.04
CA PRO A 184 15.17 -8.39 -7.26
C PRO A 184 14.32 -9.62 -6.93
N ALA A 185 13.04 -9.41 -6.62
CA ALA A 185 12.10 -10.49 -6.32
C ALA A 185 11.91 -11.40 -7.53
N LYS A 186 11.98 -12.71 -7.30
CA LYS A 186 11.78 -13.74 -8.32
C LYS A 186 10.70 -14.70 -7.86
N PHE A 187 10.04 -15.34 -8.83
CA PHE A 187 9.14 -16.45 -8.58
C PHE A 187 9.84 -17.57 -7.78
N ILE A 188 9.16 -18.08 -6.76
CA ILE A 188 9.59 -19.20 -5.92
C ILE A 188 8.69 -20.41 -6.21
N LYS A 189 7.38 -20.24 -6.05
CA LYS A 189 6.37 -21.29 -6.26
C LYS A 189 4.96 -20.69 -6.40
N LYS A 190 3.98 -21.51 -6.76
CA LYS A 190 2.55 -21.19 -6.60
C LYS A 190 2.09 -21.59 -5.20
N ARG A 191 1.06 -20.91 -4.66
CA ARG A 191 0.41 -21.32 -3.39
C ARG A 191 -0.35 -22.63 -3.54
N PHE A 192 -0.98 -22.84 -4.69
CA PHE A 192 -1.91 -23.92 -5.00
C PHE A 192 -1.68 -24.45 -6.42
N THR A 193 -2.36 -25.54 -6.81
CA THR A 193 -2.34 -26.01 -8.21
C THR A 193 -3.11 -25.05 -9.13
N ASP A 194 -2.91 -25.16 -10.43
CA ASP A 194 -3.57 -24.27 -11.40
C ASP A 194 -5.09 -24.44 -11.38
N GLU A 195 -5.58 -25.67 -11.22
CA GLU A 195 -7.02 -25.96 -11.09
C GLU A 195 -7.60 -25.33 -9.82
N GLN A 196 -6.86 -25.39 -8.71
CA GLN A 196 -7.30 -24.78 -7.45
C GLN A 196 -7.31 -23.24 -7.55
N ILE A 197 -6.30 -22.65 -8.19
CA ILE A 197 -6.22 -21.21 -8.47
C ILE A 197 -7.41 -20.76 -9.32
N ASP A 198 -7.74 -21.51 -10.37
CA ASP A 198 -8.88 -21.19 -11.24
C ASP A 198 -10.20 -21.16 -10.47
N VAL A 199 -10.43 -22.11 -9.56
CA VAL A 199 -11.63 -22.11 -8.69
C VAL A 199 -11.63 -20.90 -7.76
N LEU A 200 -10.51 -20.58 -7.14
CA LEU A 200 -10.39 -19.41 -6.25
C LEU A 200 -10.67 -18.11 -7.01
N MET A 201 -10.06 -17.93 -8.18
CA MET A 201 -10.23 -16.76 -9.04
C MET A 201 -11.67 -16.59 -9.54
N LYS A 202 -12.38 -17.70 -9.82
CA LYS A 202 -13.80 -17.68 -10.16
C LYS A 202 -14.68 -17.37 -8.95
N SER A 203 -14.37 -17.96 -7.80
CA SER A 203 -15.16 -17.79 -6.57
C SER A 203 -15.19 -16.34 -6.08
N LYS A 204 -14.06 -15.63 -6.24
CA LYS A 204 -13.81 -14.29 -5.69
C LYS A 204 -14.35 -14.15 -4.27
N TRP A 205 -14.01 -15.10 -3.40
CA TRP A 205 -14.58 -15.17 -2.05
C TRP A 205 -14.38 -13.87 -1.27
N TRP A 206 -13.30 -13.13 -1.53
CA TRP A 206 -13.01 -11.82 -0.94
C TRP A 206 -14.03 -10.73 -1.30
N ALA A 207 -14.84 -10.93 -2.33
CA ALA A 207 -15.93 -10.04 -2.71
C ALA A 207 -17.28 -10.44 -2.08
N LYS A 208 -17.39 -11.61 -1.44
CA LYS A 208 -18.60 -12.06 -0.74
C LYS A 208 -18.85 -11.20 0.49
N ASP A 209 -20.10 -11.13 0.94
CA ASP A 209 -20.46 -10.40 2.16
C ASP A 209 -19.91 -11.10 3.42
N ASN A 210 -19.93 -10.37 4.53
CA ASN A 210 -19.29 -10.83 5.77
C ASN A 210 -20.09 -11.95 6.46
N GLU A 211 -21.39 -12.09 6.17
CA GLU A 211 -22.22 -13.17 6.70
C GLU A 211 -21.91 -14.48 5.98
N TRP A 212 -21.77 -14.44 4.65
CA TRP A 212 -21.29 -15.56 3.86
C TRP A 212 -19.94 -16.05 4.36
N ILE A 213 -18.97 -15.16 4.60
CA ILE A 213 -17.65 -15.54 5.09
C ILE A 213 -17.76 -16.21 6.47
N LYS A 214 -18.54 -15.64 7.39
CA LYS A 214 -18.75 -16.23 8.74
C LYS A 214 -19.37 -17.63 8.67
N ASN A 215 -20.39 -17.80 7.83
CA ASN A 215 -21.08 -19.09 7.70
C ASN A 215 -20.21 -20.16 7.03
N ASN A 216 -19.27 -19.75 6.18
CA ASN A 216 -18.38 -20.64 5.43
C ASN A 216 -16.95 -20.72 6.02
N ILE A 217 -16.70 -20.13 7.20
CA ILE A 217 -15.33 -20.01 7.75
C ILE A 217 -14.63 -21.36 7.93
N HIS A 218 -15.39 -22.40 8.27
CA HIS A 218 -14.90 -23.77 8.43
C HIS A 218 -14.28 -24.33 7.13
N LEU A 219 -14.64 -23.80 5.96
CA LEU A 219 -14.07 -24.20 4.67
C LEU A 219 -12.69 -23.59 4.41
N PHE A 220 -12.32 -22.50 5.09
CA PHE A 220 -11.06 -21.78 4.84
C PHE A 220 -9.82 -22.48 5.42
N GLU A 221 -10.03 -23.52 6.23
CA GLU A 221 -8.94 -24.31 6.83
C GLU A 221 -8.27 -25.27 5.83
N SER A 222 -8.96 -25.60 4.73
CA SER A 222 -8.46 -26.50 3.70
C SER A 222 -8.95 -26.12 2.31
N ILE A 223 -8.00 -25.95 1.38
CA ILE A 223 -8.31 -25.66 -0.02
C ILE A 223 -9.19 -26.74 -0.66
N ASP A 224 -8.99 -28.01 -0.29
CA ASP A 224 -9.75 -29.12 -0.85
C ASP A 224 -11.20 -29.11 -0.35
N GLN A 225 -11.40 -28.78 0.94
CA GLN A 225 -12.75 -28.60 1.49
C GLN A 225 -13.45 -27.42 0.82
N PHE A 226 -12.77 -26.29 0.69
CA PHE A 226 -13.31 -25.09 0.05
C PHE A 226 -13.78 -25.38 -1.39
N ILE A 227 -12.92 -26.00 -2.19
CA ILE A 227 -13.21 -26.31 -3.60
C ILE A 227 -14.33 -27.34 -3.72
N SER A 228 -14.38 -28.34 -2.81
CA SER A 228 -15.43 -29.36 -2.83
C SER A 228 -16.84 -28.77 -2.67
N VAL A 229 -16.99 -27.67 -1.95
CA VAL A 229 -18.28 -27.01 -1.76
C VAL A 229 -18.55 -26.00 -2.88
N ILE A 230 -17.56 -25.21 -3.26
CA ILE A 230 -17.73 -24.14 -4.26
C ILE A 230 -17.98 -24.67 -5.67
N ASN A 231 -17.43 -25.83 -6.04
CA ASN A 231 -17.71 -26.44 -7.34
C ASN A 231 -19.11 -27.08 -7.43
N ASN A 232 -19.79 -27.28 -6.30
CA ASN A 232 -21.10 -27.90 -6.23
C ASN A 232 -22.26 -26.88 -6.14
N VAL A 233 -21.97 -25.58 -6.28
CA VAL A 233 -22.92 -24.46 -6.24
C VAL A 233 -22.85 -23.69 -7.55
#